data_AF-Q8J1I4-F1
#
_entry.id   AF-Q8J1I4-F1
#
_cell.length_a   1.000
_cell.length_b   1.000
_cell.length_c   1.000
_cell.angle_alpha   90.00
_cell.angle_beta   90.00
_cell.angle_gamma   90.00
#
_symmetry.space_group_name_H-M   'P 1'
#
loop_
_entity.id
_entity.type
_entity.pdbx_description
1 polymer ?
#
loop_
_entity_poly.entity_id
_entity_poly.type
_entity_poly.pdbx_seq_one_letter_code
_entity_poly.pdbx_strand_id
1 'polypeptide(L)'
;PARAGTGLNGEFTSRGKKFFGAAADQNTINIAANQALLISDFGAVTPENFMKRDATEPNRGQFNFGGADFLVNWATSHGKMIRGHTFVWHSQLPGWVSSINDRTTLTSVIQNHISTLGGRYIGRDHA
;
A
#
# COMPACT_ATOMS: atom_id res chain seq x y z
N PRO A 1 35.05 -0.36 -10.31
CA PRO A 1 34.17 -1.41 -9.75
C PRO A 1 33.13 -0.84 -8.78
N ALA A 2 31.83 -0.90 -9.12
CA ALA A 2 30.75 -0.40 -8.27
C ALA A 2 30.63 -1.25 -6.99
N ARG A 3 30.53 -0.57 -5.84
CA ARG A 3 30.51 -1.18 -4.49
C ARG A 3 29.17 -1.88 -4.25
N ALA A 4 29.20 -3.08 -3.67
CA ALA A 4 27.99 -3.73 -3.16
C ALA A 4 27.32 -2.86 -2.09
N GLY A 5 25.99 -2.71 -2.14
CA GLY A 5 25.16 -2.03 -1.14
C GLY A 5 25.16 -0.50 -1.24
N THR A 6 24.35 0.10 -2.10
CA THR A 6 24.01 1.54 -1.97
C THR A 6 22.71 1.68 -1.19
N GLY A 7 22.70 2.54 -0.16
CA GLY A 7 21.53 2.88 0.65
C GLY A 7 21.06 1.81 1.64
N LEU A 8 20.12 2.16 2.52
CA LEU A 8 19.65 1.30 3.63
C LEU A 8 19.21 -0.10 3.17
N ASN A 9 18.44 -0.19 2.09
CA ASN A 9 17.95 -1.45 1.54
C ASN A 9 19.08 -2.31 0.94
N GLY A 10 20.07 -1.70 0.29
CA GLY A 10 21.22 -2.42 -0.24
C GLY A 10 22.03 -3.09 0.87
N GLU A 11 22.27 -2.36 1.96
CA GLU A 11 22.95 -2.88 3.15
C GLU A 11 22.15 -3.97 3.89
N PHE A 12 20.81 -3.86 3.88
CA PHE A 12 19.96 -4.84 4.55
C PHE A 12 19.84 -6.15 3.74
N THR A 13 19.71 -6.04 2.42
CA THR A 13 19.58 -7.19 1.52
C THR A 13 20.90 -7.93 1.32
N SER A 14 22.06 -7.24 1.38
CA SER A 14 23.38 -7.90 1.39
C SER A 14 23.58 -8.85 2.58
N ARG A 15 22.77 -8.69 3.64
CA ARG A 15 22.74 -9.55 4.83
C ARG A 15 21.63 -10.62 4.78
N GLY A 16 21.10 -10.91 3.59
CA GLY A 16 20.12 -11.96 3.36
C GLY A 16 18.69 -11.63 3.78
N LYS A 17 18.36 -10.34 4.01
CA LYS A 17 16.98 -9.89 4.26
C LYS A 17 16.28 -9.52 2.95
N LYS A 18 14.94 -9.51 2.96
CA LYS A 18 14.15 -9.24 1.74
C LYS A 18 14.15 -7.77 1.32
N PHE A 19 13.85 -6.86 2.23
CA PHE A 19 13.81 -5.42 1.95
C PHE A 19 13.94 -4.60 3.25
N PHE A 20 14.38 -3.36 3.11
CA PHE A 20 14.18 -2.27 4.06
C PHE A 20 13.25 -1.24 3.39
N GLY A 21 12.13 -0.91 4.03
CA GLY A 21 11.05 -0.14 3.39
C GLY A 21 10.58 1.06 4.21
N ALA A 22 9.75 1.89 3.59
CA ALA A 22 9.14 3.08 4.21
C ALA A 22 7.64 3.15 3.90
N ALA A 23 6.90 3.92 4.70
CA ALA A 23 5.54 4.32 4.33
C ALA A 23 5.58 5.56 3.43
N ALA A 24 4.66 5.64 2.47
CA ALA A 24 4.52 6.78 1.58
C ALA A 24 3.10 6.86 1.02
N ASP A 25 2.74 8.01 0.46
CA ASP A 25 1.49 8.25 -0.26
C ASP A 25 1.79 9.26 -1.40
N GLN A 26 0.85 9.49 -2.32
CA GLN A 26 1.06 10.40 -3.45
C GLN A 26 1.55 11.81 -3.02
N ASN A 27 0.99 12.34 -1.93
CA ASN A 27 1.36 13.65 -1.40
C ASN A 27 2.82 13.71 -0.89
N THR A 28 3.34 12.63 -0.31
CA THR A 28 4.73 12.58 0.19
C THR A 28 5.71 12.19 -0.90
N ILE A 29 5.31 11.36 -1.87
CA ILE A 29 6.11 10.98 -3.05
C ILE A 29 6.33 12.17 -3.99
N ASN A 30 5.37 13.10 -4.09
CA ASN A 30 5.51 14.29 -4.93
C ASN A 30 6.48 15.35 -4.36
N ILE A 31 6.98 15.15 -3.14
CA ILE A 31 8.03 15.98 -2.56
C ILE A 31 9.38 15.45 -3.08
N ALA A 32 10.08 16.23 -3.90
CA ALA A 32 11.29 15.80 -4.59
C ALA A 32 12.37 15.20 -3.66
N ALA A 33 12.58 15.81 -2.49
CA ALA A 33 13.54 15.31 -1.50
C ALA A 33 13.15 13.93 -0.94
N ASN A 34 11.85 13.72 -0.65
CA ASN A 34 11.36 12.42 -0.18
C ASN A 34 11.48 11.36 -1.28
N GLN A 35 11.13 11.72 -2.52
CA GLN A 35 11.24 10.81 -3.65
C GLN A 35 12.69 10.35 -3.86
N ALA A 36 13.65 11.27 -3.78
CA ALA A 36 15.07 10.95 -3.90
C ALA A 36 15.49 9.91 -2.86
N LEU A 37 15.09 10.08 -1.60
CA LEU A 37 15.37 9.14 -0.51
C LEU A 37 14.67 7.78 -0.70
N LEU A 38 13.40 7.78 -1.09
CA LEU A 38 12.65 6.55 -1.38
C LEU A 38 13.31 5.74 -2.51
N ILE A 39 13.89 6.42 -3.51
CA ILE A 39 14.62 5.78 -4.59
C ILE A 39 15.98 5.25 -4.11
N SER A 40 16.76 6.04 -3.38
CA SER A 40 18.13 5.68 -2.98
C SER A 40 18.21 4.63 -1.88
N ASP A 41 17.33 4.69 -0.88
CA ASP A 41 17.50 3.96 0.38
C ASP A 41 16.51 2.84 0.62
N PHE A 42 15.35 2.85 -0.03
CA PHE A 42 14.27 1.91 0.30
C PHE A 42 13.97 0.96 -0.85
N GLY A 43 13.74 -0.31 -0.53
CA GLY A 43 13.38 -1.37 -1.48
C GLY A 43 11.90 -1.70 -1.52
N ALA A 44 11.12 -1.16 -0.57
CA ALA A 44 9.69 -1.38 -0.49
C ALA A 44 8.94 -0.13 -0.01
N VAL A 45 7.68 0.01 -0.42
CA VAL A 45 6.76 1.03 0.10
C VAL A 45 5.46 0.42 0.62
N THR A 46 4.88 1.09 1.62
CA THR A 46 3.54 0.80 2.16
C THR A 46 2.69 2.06 2.02
N PRO A 47 1.48 2.01 1.43
CA PRO A 47 0.56 3.14 1.42
C PRO A 47 0.24 3.59 2.83
N GLU A 48 0.48 4.87 3.12
CA GLU A 48 0.25 5.43 4.46
C GLU A 48 -1.25 5.51 4.77
N ASN A 49 -2.06 5.92 3.80
CA ASN A 49 -3.51 6.04 3.92
C ASN A 49 -4.28 5.59 2.69
N PHE A 50 -3.72 5.67 1.48
CA PHE A 50 -4.51 5.48 0.26
C PHE A 50 -4.99 4.04 -0.02
N MET A 51 -4.67 3.07 0.85
CA MET A 51 -5.25 1.72 0.85
C MET A 51 -6.09 1.40 2.10
N LYS A 52 -6.39 2.39 2.96
CA LYS A 52 -7.34 2.23 4.06
C LYS A 52 -8.78 2.27 3.53
N ARG A 53 -9.71 1.79 4.33
CA ARG A 53 -11.07 1.51 3.87
C ARG A 53 -11.88 2.77 3.55
N ASP A 54 -11.68 3.85 4.30
CA ASP A 54 -12.27 5.15 4.01
C ASP A 54 -11.77 5.78 2.70
N ALA A 55 -10.49 5.59 2.36
CA ALA A 55 -9.91 6.04 1.11
C ALA A 55 -10.40 5.20 -0.09
N THR A 56 -10.48 3.88 0.09
CA THR A 56 -10.73 2.93 -1.02
C THR A 56 -12.19 2.60 -1.25
N GLU A 57 -13.06 2.63 -0.23
CA GLU A 57 -14.49 2.34 -0.35
C GLU A 57 -15.33 3.27 0.56
N PRO A 58 -15.29 4.61 0.32
CA PRO A 58 -15.97 5.58 1.17
C PRO A 58 -17.49 5.36 1.27
N ASN A 59 -18.11 4.84 0.20
CA ASN A 59 -19.50 4.39 0.17
C ASN A 59 -19.56 2.94 -0.32
N ARG A 60 -20.57 2.17 0.14
CA ARG A 60 -20.73 0.76 -0.20
C ARG A 60 -20.68 0.52 -1.71
N GLY A 61 -19.72 -0.30 -2.16
CA GLY A 61 -19.54 -0.65 -3.58
C GLY A 61 -19.02 0.49 -4.47
N GLN A 62 -18.74 1.67 -3.93
CA GLN A 62 -18.13 2.78 -4.66
C GLN A 62 -16.64 2.86 -4.31
N PHE A 63 -15.82 2.22 -5.15
CA PHE A 63 -14.39 2.18 -4.93
C PHE A 63 -13.66 3.37 -5.54
N ASN A 64 -12.67 3.89 -4.82
CA ASN A 64 -11.72 4.87 -5.31
C ASN A 64 -10.30 4.31 -5.19
N PHE A 65 -9.66 4.08 -6.33
CA PHE A 65 -8.30 3.52 -6.39
C PHE A 65 -7.23 4.55 -6.73
N GLY A 66 -7.57 5.82 -6.98
CA GLY A 66 -6.63 6.78 -7.57
C GLY A 66 -5.31 6.93 -6.79
N GLY A 67 -5.39 7.08 -5.47
CA GLY A 67 -4.21 7.19 -4.61
C GLY A 67 -3.40 5.89 -4.50
N ALA A 68 -4.09 4.75 -4.38
CA ALA A 68 -3.44 3.43 -4.34
C ALA A 68 -2.76 3.09 -5.68
N ASP A 69 -3.44 3.34 -6.80
CA ASP A 69 -2.92 3.14 -8.15
C ASP A 69 -1.66 4.00 -8.39
N PHE A 70 -1.68 5.26 -7.93
CA PHE A 70 -0.50 6.13 -8.02
C PHE A 70 0.71 5.48 -7.36
N LEU A 71 0.58 5.05 -6.10
CA LEU A 71 1.69 4.45 -5.36
C LEU A 71 2.12 3.12 -5.97
N VAL A 72 1.19 2.24 -6.33
CA VAL A 72 1.50 0.94 -6.94
C VAL A 72 2.25 1.13 -8.26
N ASN A 73 1.81 2.08 -9.10
CA ASN A 73 2.48 2.40 -10.36
C ASN A 73 3.87 3.01 -10.14
N TRP A 74 4.01 3.96 -9.21
CA TRP A 74 5.29 4.56 -8.86
C TRP A 74 6.27 3.51 -8.30
N ALA A 75 5.82 2.66 -7.41
CA ALA A 75 6.63 1.60 -6.81
C ALA A 75 7.09 0.60 -7.89
N THR A 76 6.18 0.18 -8.76
CA THR A 76 6.51 -0.75 -9.87
C THR A 76 7.54 -0.13 -10.81
N SER A 77 7.39 1.14 -11.21
CA SER A 77 8.32 1.79 -12.15
C SER A 77 9.72 2.02 -11.55
N HIS A 78 9.85 2.03 -10.22
CA HIS A 78 11.12 2.17 -9.51
C HIS A 78 11.63 0.85 -8.90
N GLY A 79 11.06 -0.29 -9.30
CA GLY A 79 11.48 -1.61 -8.84
C GLY A 79 11.33 -1.82 -7.33
N LYS A 80 10.33 -1.18 -6.71
CA LYS A 80 10.04 -1.27 -5.28
C LYS A 80 8.99 -2.35 -5.03
N MET A 81 9.21 -3.14 -3.99
CA MET A 81 8.21 -4.03 -3.39
C MET A 81 7.06 -3.23 -2.77
N ILE A 82 5.88 -3.83 -2.67
CA ILE A 82 4.68 -3.17 -2.13
C ILE A 82 4.10 -4.04 -1.01
N ARG A 83 3.79 -3.41 0.12
CA ARG A 83 3.00 -4.03 1.18
C ARG A 83 1.62 -3.40 1.20
N GLY A 84 0.61 -4.16 0.81
CA GLY A 84 -0.78 -3.74 0.95
C GLY A 84 -1.12 -3.47 2.41
N HIS A 85 -1.69 -2.30 2.69
CA HIS A 85 -2.08 -1.88 4.04
C HIS A 85 -3.35 -1.02 3.92
N THR A 86 -4.54 -1.53 4.21
CA THR A 86 -4.88 -2.84 4.79
C THR A 86 -6.32 -3.19 4.43
N PHE A 87 -6.69 -4.48 4.43
CA PHE A 87 -8.04 -4.89 4.07
C PHE A 87 -9.10 -4.69 5.16
N VAL A 88 -8.75 -4.97 6.43
CA VAL A 88 -9.70 -4.94 7.54
C VAL A 88 -9.04 -4.26 8.72
N TRP A 89 -9.66 -3.16 9.16
CA TRP A 89 -9.20 -2.39 10.31
C TRP A 89 -10.36 -1.61 10.93
N HIS A 90 -10.26 -1.31 12.22
CA HIS A 90 -11.32 -0.61 12.96
C HIS A 90 -11.23 0.92 12.84
N SER A 91 -10.05 1.45 12.51
CA SER A 91 -9.81 2.88 12.33
C SER A 91 -9.84 3.24 10.86
N GLN A 92 -10.11 4.53 10.56
CA GLN A 92 -10.26 5.02 9.18
C GLN A 92 -11.26 4.13 8.39
N LEU A 93 -12.36 3.82 9.08
CA LEU A 93 -13.44 2.97 8.62
C LEU A 93 -14.66 3.86 8.33
N PRO A 94 -15.29 3.76 7.15
CA PRO A 94 -16.50 4.51 6.84
C PRO A 94 -17.64 4.22 7.81
N GLY A 95 -18.40 5.26 8.14
CA GLY A 95 -19.57 5.15 9.03
C GLY A 95 -20.62 4.14 8.55
N TRP A 96 -20.73 3.91 7.24
CA TRP A 96 -21.66 2.93 6.66
C TRP A 96 -21.29 1.48 6.99
N VAL A 97 -20.01 1.21 7.25
CA VAL A 97 -19.56 -0.14 7.65
C VAL A 97 -19.84 -0.35 9.13
N SER A 98 -19.47 0.62 9.97
CA SER A 98 -19.64 0.52 11.41
C SER A 98 -21.12 0.49 11.86
N SER A 99 -22.05 0.90 11.00
CA SER A 99 -23.49 0.84 11.27
C SER A 99 -24.14 -0.51 10.91
N ILE A 100 -23.39 -1.47 10.35
CA ILE A 100 -23.89 -2.80 10.02
C ILE A 100 -23.89 -3.70 11.26
N ASN A 101 -25.08 -4.07 11.73
CA ASN A 101 -25.25 -4.99 12.87
C ASN A 101 -25.61 -6.43 12.45
N ASP A 102 -25.98 -6.65 11.19
CA ASP A 102 -26.26 -7.99 10.68
C ASP A 102 -24.97 -8.72 10.28
N ARG A 103 -24.74 -9.89 10.91
CA ARG A 103 -23.53 -10.72 10.71
C ARG A 103 -23.35 -11.12 9.25
N THR A 104 -24.41 -11.54 8.58
CA THR A 104 -24.34 -12.04 7.20
C THR A 104 -23.97 -10.91 6.25
N THR A 105 -24.58 -9.75 6.44
CA THR A 105 -24.29 -8.52 5.70
C THR A 105 -22.86 -8.08 5.91
N LEU A 106 -22.37 -8.01 7.14
CA LEU A 106 -21.00 -7.59 7.43
C LEU A 106 -19.98 -8.57 6.83
N THR A 107 -20.25 -9.87 6.89
CA THR A 107 -19.38 -10.90 6.29
C THR A 107 -19.27 -10.71 4.78
N SER A 108 -20.40 -10.55 4.08
CA SER A 108 -20.43 -10.30 2.63
C SER A 108 -19.69 -9.00 2.27
N VAL A 109 -19.88 -7.96 3.06
CA VAL A 109 -19.23 -6.65 2.88
C VAL A 109 -17.71 -6.75 3.05
N ILE A 110 -17.21 -7.50 4.04
CA ILE A 110 -15.78 -7.75 4.23
C ILE A 110 -15.20 -8.54 3.05
N GLN A 111 -15.88 -9.61 2.62
CA GLN A 111 -15.44 -10.44 1.50
C GLN A 111 -15.38 -9.64 0.18
N ASN A 112 -16.38 -8.81 -0.08
CA ASN A 112 -16.40 -7.92 -1.24
C ASN A 112 -15.21 -6.95 -1.23
N HIS A 113 -14.94 -6.32 -0.09
CA HIS A 113 -13.83 -5.38 0.05
C HIS A 113 -12.47 -6.06 -0.19
N ILE A 114 -12.21 -7.19 0.48
CA ILE A 114 -10.96 -7.96 0.32
C ILE A 114 -10.77 -8.40 -1.14
N SER A 115 -11.79 -9.02 -1.73
CA SER A 115 -11.69 -9.55 -3.09
C SER A 115 -11.53 -8.45 -4.15
N THR A 116 -12.20 -7.32 -3.97
CA THR A 116 -12.11 -6.19 -4.91
C THR A 116 -10.75 -5.49 -4.81
N LEU A 117 -10.32 -5.12 -3.60
CA LEU A 117 -9.05 -4.43 -3.41
C LEU A 117 -7.86 -5.35 -3.70
N GLY A 118 -7.85 -6.56 -3.13
CA GLY A 118 -6.78 -7.54 -3.35
C GLY A 118 -6.75 -8.07 -4.78
N GLY A 119 -7.91 -8.29 -5.40
CA GLY A 119 -7.99 -8.73 -6.79
C GLY A 119 -7.45 -7.70 -7.78
N ARG A 120 -7.59 -6.40 -7.48
CA ARG A 120 -7.03 -5.33 -8.33
C ARG A 120 -5.51 -5.34 -8.39
N TYR A 121 -4.83 -5.69 -7.29
CA TYR A 121 -3.38 -5.57 -7.15
C TYR A 121 -2.63 -6.91 -7.08
N ILE A 122 -3.33 -8.01 -7.33
CA ILE A 122 -2.71 -9.33 -7.42
C ILE A 122 -1.58 -9.33 -8.46
N GLY A 123 -0.42 -9.88 -8.09
CA GLY A 123 0.77 -9.91 -8.95
C GLY A 123 1.51 -8.57 -9.07
N ARG A 124 1.07 -7.53 -8.35
CA ARG A 124 1.77 -6.24 -8.24
C ARG A 124 2.22 -5.97 -6.82
N ASP A 125 1.49 -6.49 -5.84
CA ASP A 125 1.86 -6.46 -4.43
C ASP A 125 2.82 -7.61 -4.12
N HIS A 126 4.12 -7.35 -4.17
CA HIS A 126 5.13 -8.34 -3.77
C HIS A 126 5.96 -7.81 -2.61
N ALA A 127 5.86 -8.50 -1.47
CA ALA A 127 6.73 -8.46 -0.29
C ALA A 127 6.77 -9.87 0.37
#